data_AF-A0A660YAI2-F1
#
_entry.id   AF-A0A660YAI2-F1
#
_cell.length_a   1.000
_cell.length_b   1.000
_cell.length_c   1.000
_cell.angle_alpha   90.00
_cell.angle_beta   90.00
_cell.angle_gamma   90.00
#
_symmetry.space_group_name_H-M   'P 1'
#
loop_
_entity.id
_entity.type
_entity.pdbx_description
1 polymer ?
#
loop_
_entity_poly.entity_id
_entity_poly.type
_entity_poly.pdbx_seq_one_letter_code
_entity_poly.pdbx_strand_id
1 'polypeptide(L)'
;MKIGFTGIELPEGKTKYHDETLMALAEKDKPKKVSPFFAEFIGDEFVQSEAIVIPRSKILDLLILDMEKIDARLVRLTDEDEKALMTKCMEALEEEIPLCDVAFDEAERKMITAIAPVSFKPVVQIEGDEDIDTLIALALEKANYTFFYTSGPDESHAWLIEKGSDIVTCAGKIHTDLARGFIKGDVVAFEDYMNCHSFNDCKSKGVARLVDRDYIVQPREIIEIRFNV
;
A
#
# COMPACT_ATOMS: atom_id res chain seq x y z
N MET A 1 -3.05 3.26 6.69
CA MET A 1 -2.89 4.08 5.48
C MET A 1 -3.87 5.23 5.56
N LYS A 2 -3.42 6.47 5.39
CA LYS A 2 -4.26 7.66 5.27
C LYS A 2 -4.65 7.90 3.81
N ILE A 3 -5.94 8.01 3.53
CA ILE A 3 -6.49 8.24 2.19
C ILE A 3 -7.15 9.61 2.18
N GLY A 4 -6.59 10.54 1.42
CA GLY A 4 -7.17 11.86 1.20
C GLY A 4 -8.27 11.77 0.15
N PHE A 5 -9.36 12.50 0.33
CA PHE A 5 -10.42 12.56 -0.67
C PHE A 5 -11.04 13.95 -0.76
N THR A 6 -11.66 14.24 -1.90
CA THR A 6 -12.51 15.41 -2.11
C THR A 6 -13.59 15.10 -3.14
N GLY A 7 -14.66 15.89 -3.15
CA GLY A 7 -15.72 15.77 -4.16
C GLY A 7 -16.58 14.49 -4.09
N ILE A 8 -16.39 13.67 -3.05
CA ILE A 8 -17.19 12.47 -2.73
C ILE A 8 -17.54 12.45 -1.25
N GLU A 9 -18.64 11.78 -0.91
CA GLU A 9 -19.07 11.58 0.47
C GLU A 9 -18.52 10.26 1.01
N LEU A 10 -17.47 10.35 1.82
CA LEU A 10 -16.85 9.21 2.50
C LEU A 10 -16.84 9.43 4.03
N PRO A 11 -16.84 8.36 4.83
CA PRO A 11 -16.72 8.49 6.28
C PRO A 11 -15.33 8.99 6.66
N GLU A 12 -15.23 10.09 7.41
CA GLU A 12 -13.96 10.54 7.95
C GLU A 12 -13.48 9.69 9.13
N GLY A 13 -12.16 9.50 9.22
CA GLY A 13 -11.49 8.74 10.26
C GLY A 13 -11.28 7.27 9.90
N LYS A 14 -11.05 6.44 10.94
CA LYS A 14 -10.65 5.04 10.78
C LYS A 14 -11.83 4.19 10.30
N THR A 15 -11.64 3.60 9.13
CA THR A 15 -12.58 2.68 8.49
C THR A 15 -11.94 1.30 8.36
N LYS A 16 -12.67 0.28 8.79
CA LYS A 16 -12.24 -1.11 8.70
C LYS A 16 -12.31 -1.57 7.24
N TYR A 17 -11.24 -2.18 6.76
CA TYR A 17 -11.21 -2.84 5.46
C TYR A 17 -11.73 -4.29 5.58
N HIS A 18 -12.69 -4.68 4.75
CA HIS A 18 -13.21 -6.05 4.67
C HIS A 18 -12.42 -6.88 3.65
N ASP A 19 -11.23 -7.27 4.07
CA ASP A 19 -10.38 -8.18 3.30
C ASP A 19 -10.97 -9.61 3.26
N GLU A 20 -11.40 -10.04 2.07
CA GLU A 20 -11.96 -11.37 1.82
C GLU A 20 -11.01 -12.50 2.24
N THR A 21 -9.70 -12.31 2.07
CA THR A 21 -8.69 -13.31 2.44
C THR A 21 -8.65 -13.49 3.95
N LEU A 22 -8.61 -12.38 4.71
CA LEU A 22 -8.64 -12.43 6.17
C LEU A 22 -9.94 -13.03 6.69
N MET A 23 -11.08 -12.68 6.08
CA MET A 23 -12.38 -13.21 6.46
C MET A 23 -12.46 -14.73 6.24
N ALA A 24 -11.95 -15.23 5.11
CA ALA A 24 -11.88 -16.66 4.83
C ALA A 24 -10.97 -17.41 5.82
N LEU A 25 -9.83 -16.83 6.17
CA LEU A 25 -8.92 -17.37 7.19
C LEU A 25 -9.60 -17.42 8.57
N ALA A 26 -10.31 -16.36 8.96
CA ALA A 26 -11.03 -16.30 10.23
C ALA A 26 -12.16 -17.34 10.31
N GLU A 27 -12.90 -17.54 9.21
CA GLU A 27 -13.96 -18.56 9.14
C GLU A 27 -13.38 -19.98 9.27
N LYS A 28 -12.25 -20.21 8.61
CA LYS A 28 -11.53 -21.49 8.64
C LYS A 28 -10.99 -21.82 10.03
N ASP A 29 -10.18 -20.93 10.60
CA ASP A 29 -9.36 -21.21 11.79
C ASP A 29 -10.08 -20.85 13.09
N LYS A 30 -11.19 -20.11 13.01
CA LYS A 30 -12.01 -19.68 14.15
C LYS A 30 -11.14 -19.12 15.30
N PRO A 31 -10.30 -18.11 15.02
CA PRO A 31 -9.36 -17.59 15.99
C PRO A 31 -10.06 -16.91 17.15
N LYS A 32 -9.40 -16.82 18.30
CA LYS A 32 -9.88 -15.99 19.43
C LYS A 32 -9.94 -14.50 19.06
N LYS A 33 -9.10 -14.06 18.12
CA LYS A 33 -8.99 -12.67 17.68
C LYS A 33 -8.84 -12.57 16.16
N VAL A 34 -9.53 -11.60 15.55
CA VAL A 34 -9.31 -11.21 14.16
C VAL A 34 -8.79 -9.78 14.15
N SER A 35 -7.64 -9.56 13.54
CA SER A 35 -6.96 -8.26 13.43
C SER A 35 -7.00 -7.78 11.98
N PRO A 36 -8.01 -6.98 11.61
CA PRO A 36 -8.14 -6.44 10.26
C PRO A 36 -7.26 -5.19 10.06
N PHE A 37 -7.09 -4.83 8.80
CA PHE A 37 -6.52 -3.55 8.42
C PHE A 37 -7.56 -2.42 8.56
N PHE A 38 -7.07 -1.22 8.88
CA PHE A 38 -7.86 0.01 8.91
C PHE A 38 -7.21 1.07 8.01
N ALA A 39 -7.99 1.61 7.08
CA ALA A 39 -7.66 2.85 6.39
C ALA A 39 -8.21 4.03 7.18
N GLU A 40 -7.58 5.20 7.08
CA GLU A 40 -8.06 6.44 7.66
C GLU A 40 -8.38 7.42 6.54
N PHE A 41 -9.66 7.78 6.39
CA PHE A 41 -10.08 8.74 5.38
C PHE A 41 -10.02 10.16 5.96
N ILE A 42 -9.42 11.07 5.20
CA ILE A 42 -9.27 12.49 5.57
C ILE A 42 -9.79 13.37 4.43
N GLY A 43 -10.82 14.16 4.71
CA GLY A 43 -11.46 15.05 3.73
C GLY A 43 -10.62 16.30 3.49
N ASP A 44 -10.45 16.70 2.23
CA ASP A 44 -9.77 17.92 1.79
C ASP A 44 -8.33 18.14 2.35
N GLU A 45 -7.70 17.09 2.87
CA GLU A 45 -6.37 17.11 3.46
C GLU A 45 -5.38 16.20 2.72
N PHE A 46 -4.90 16.65 1.55
CA PHE A 46 -3.98 15.84 0.73
C PHE A 46 -2.54 15.81 1.24
N VAL A 47 -2.10 16.81 2.02
CA VAL A 47 -0.70 16.88 2.49
C VAL A 47 -0.38 15.75 3.47
N GLN A 48 -1.35 15.37 4.31
CA GLN A 48 -1.17 14.32 5.32
C GLN A 48 -1.49 12.91 4.80
N SER A 49 -2.02 12.78 3.59
CA SER A 49 -2.41 11.50 3.03
C SER A 49 -1.23 10.69 2.48
N GLU A 50 -1.39 9.38 2.42
CA GLU A 50 -0.45 8.44 1.78
C GLU A 50 -0.93 8.04 0.37
N ALA A 51 -2.24 8.12 0.12
CA ALA A 51 -2.85 8.07 -1.22
C ALA A 51 -4.03 9.04 -1.30
N ILE A 52 -4.50 9.29 -2.51
CA ILE A 52 -5.59 10.21 -2.80
C ILE A 52 -6.62 9.49 -3.67
N VAL A 53 -7.89 9.59 -3.30
CA VAL A 53 -9.03 9.13 -4.08
C VAL A 53 -9.83 10.36 -4.48
N ILE A 54 -10.09 10.53 -5.77
CA ILE A 54 -10.75 11.74 -6.28
C ILE A 54 -11.60 11.39 -7.52
N PRO A 55 -12.82 11.95 -7.66
CA PRO A 55 -13.56 11.83 -8.91
C PRO A 55 -12.75 12.39 -10.06
N ARG A 56 -12.84 11.76 -11.23
CA ARG A 56 -12.21 12.29 -12.45
C ARG A 56 -12.66 13.73 -12.74
N SER A 57 -13.94 14.03 -12.51
CA SER A 57 -14.52 15.36 -12.68
C SER A 57 -13.96 16.42 -11.73
N LYS A 58 -13.19 16.02 -10.71
CA LYS A 58 -12.62 16.86 -9.66
C LYS A 58 -11.09 16.87 -9.64
N ILE A 59 -10.43 16.22 -10.61
CA ILE A 59 -8.97 16.09 -10.62
C ILE A 59 -8.24 17.44 -10.53
N LEU A 60 -8.78 18.48 -11.15
CA LEU A 60 -8.20 19.83 -11.11
C LEU A 60 -8.12 20.44 -9.70
N ASP A 61 -9.03 20.06 -8.78
CA ASP A 61 -9.00 20.52 -7.37
C ASP A 61 -7.71 20.05 -6.66
N LEU A 62 -7.13 18.93 -7.11
CA LEU A 62 -5.84 18.43 -6.67
C LEU A 62 -4.68 19.05 -7.47
N LEU A 63 -4.76 19.03 -8.80
CA LEU A 63 -3.65 19.38 -9.67
C LEU A 63 -3.27 20.87 -9.57
N ILE A 64 -4.24 21.75 -9.31
CA ILE A 64 -3.99 23.18 -9.15
C ILE A 64 -2.96 23.48 -8.05
N LEU A 65 -2.94 22.69 -6.97
CA LEU A 65 -1.96 22.83 -5.89
C LEU A 65 -0.53 22.63 -6.37
N ASP A 66 -0.33 21.72 -7.32
CA ASP A 66 0.98 21.44 -7.90
C ASP A 66 1.32 22.42 -9.02
N MET A 67 0.35 22.85 -9.81
CA MET A 67 0.55 23.89 -10.82
C MET A 67 1.05 25.18 -10.18
N GLU A 68 0.38 25.67 -9.13
CA GLU A 68 0.81 26.86 -8.38
C GLU A 68 2.22 26.71 -7.79
N LYS A 69 2.53 25.51 -7.27
CA LYS A 69 3.84 25.19 -6.70
C LYS A 69 4.95 25.19 -7.74
N ILE A 70 4.68 24.61 -8.92
CA ILE A 70 5.62 24.53 -10.04
C ILE A 70 5.83 25.93 -10.65
N ASP A 71 4.77 26.70 -10.87
CA ASP A 71 4.85 28.07 -11.39
C ASP A 71 5.72 28.97 -10.50
N ALA A 72 5.47 28.93 -9.18
CA ALA A 72 6.26 29.70 -8.23
C ALA A 72 7.74 29.31 -8.24
N ARG A 73 8.04 28.04 -8.57
CA ARG A 73 9.41 27.52 -8.66
C ARG A 73 10.09 27.94 -9.97
N LEU A 74 9.40 27.83 -11.11
CA LEU A 74 9.90 28.18 -12.44
C LEU A 74 10.46 29.61 -12.52
N VAL A 75 9.84 30.57 -11.83
CA VAL A 75 10.29 31.97 -11.80
C VAL A 75 11.72 32.15 -11.27
N ARG A 76 12.20 31.22 -10.44
CA ARG A 76 13.47 31.34 -9.72
C ARG A 76 14.53 30.33 -10.18
N LEU A 77 14.19 29.47 -11.15
CA LEU A 77 15.07 28.39 -11.59
C LEU A 77 16.15 28.90 -12.54
N THR A 78 17.39 28.49 -12.25
CA THR A 78 18.56 28.70 -13.10
C THR A 78 19.14 27.39 -13.63
N ASP A 79 18.78 26.27 -13.02
CA ASP A 79 19.20 24.95 -13.43
C ASP A 79 18.32 24.48 -14.60
N GLU A 80 18.94 24.17 -15.74
CA GLU A 80 18.21 23.82 -16.96
C GLU A 80 17.56 22.43 -16.88
N ASP A 81 18.16 21.48 -16.16
CA ASP A 81 17.60 20.14 -15.98
C ASP A 81 16.34 20.20 -15.10
N GLU A 82 16.39 20.96 -14.01
CA GLU A 82 15.23 21.19 -13.14
C GLU A 82 14.13 21.97 -13.87
N LYS A 83 14.50 22.93 -14.72
CA LYS A 83 13.54 23.68 -15.53
C LYS A 83 12.84 22.79 -16.57
N ALA A 84 13.58 21.88 -17.20
CA ALA A 84 13.01 20.89 -18.11
C ALA A 84 12.03 19.97 -17.38
N LEU A 85 12.40 19.48 -16.18
CA LEU A 85 11.50 18.67 -15.34
C LEU A 85 10.24 19.45 -14.95
N MET A 86 10.35 20.70 -14.51
CA MET A 86 9.19 21.52 -14.14
C MET A 86 8.27 21.79 -15.34
N THR A 87 8.83 21.99 -16.52
CA THR A 87 8.05 22.16 -17.76
C THR A 87 7.28 20.88 -18.09
N LYS A 88 7.97 19.72 -18.07
CA LYS A 88 7.35 18.40 -18.26
C LYS A 88 6.23 18.11 -17.25
N CYS A 89 6.43 18.47 -15.98
CA CYS A 89 5.39 18.33 -14.96
C CYS A 89 4.19 19.23 -15.25
N MET A 90 4.41 20.50 -15.63
CA MET A 90 3.33 21.42 -15.97
C MET A 90 2.49 20.92 -17.15
N GLU A 91 3.14 20.49 -18.23
CA GLU A 91 2.47 19.92 -19.41
C GLU A 91 1.57 18.73 -19.03
N ALA A 92 2.03 17.85 -18.12
CA ALA A 92 1.23 16.72 -17.66
C ALA A 92 0.00 17.18 -16.83
N LEU A 93 0.18 18.15 -15.94
CA LEU A 93 -0.90 18.68 -15.11
C LEU A 93 -1.98 19.39 -15.94
N GLU A 94 -1.58 20.13 -16.97
CA GLU A 94 -2.49 20.81 -17.91
C GLU A 94 -3.34 19.81 -18.72
N GLU A 95 -2.80 18.62 -18.98
CA GLU A 95 -3.52 17.49 -19.62
C GLU A 95 -4.27 16.61 -18.59
N GLU A 96 -4.47 17.11 -17.36
CA GLU A 96 -5.17 16.42 -16.26
C GLU A 96 -4.52 15.10 -15.81
N ILE A 97 -3.21 14.96 -15.99
CA ILE A 97 -2.44 13.77 -15.60
C ILE A 97 -1.76 14.03 -14.24
N PRO A 98 -2.11 13.28 -13.17
CA PRO A 98 -1.41 13.40 -11.89
C PRO A 98 0.05 12.94 -12.02
N LEU A 99 0.95 13.58 -11.28
CA LEU A 99 2.40 13.34 -11.45
C LEU A 99 2.81 11.91 -11.07
N CYS A 100 2.04 11.17 -10.27
CA CYS A 100 2.29 9.76 -10.02
C CYS A 100 2.19 8.88 -11.27
N ASP A 101 1.50 9.36 -12.31
CA ASP A 101 1.28 8.66 -13.60
C ASP A 101 2.23 9.12 -14.70
N VAL A 102 3.14 10.05 -14.38
CA VAL A 102 4.17 10.53 -15.30
C VAL A 102 5.41 9.65 -15.20
N ALA A 103 5.96 9.27 -16.36
CA ALA A 103 7.20 8.53 -16.43
C ALA A 103 8.40 9.44 -16.13
N PHE A 104 9.05 9.21 -14.99
CA PHE A 104 10.29 9.89 -14.59
C PHE A 104 11.49 8.93 -14.61
N ASP A 105 12.62 9.41 -15.11
CA ASP A 105 13.92 8.75 -14.96
C ASP A 105 14.46 8.86 -13.52
N GLU A 106 15.61 8.24 -13.24
CA GLU A 106 16.18 8.22 -11.88
C GLU A 106 16.54 9.63 -11.36
N ALA A 107 17.07 10.50 -12.21
CA ALA A 107 17.44 11.86 -11.84
C ALA A 107 16.20 12.71 -11.57
N GLU A 108 15.21 12.65 -12.48
CA GLU A 108 13.92 13.31 -12.35
C GLU A 108 13.20 12.86 -11.08
N ARG A 109 13.17 11.55 -10.78
CA ARG A 109 12.56 11.00 -9.56
C ARG A 109 13.18 11.58 -8.29
N LYS A 110 14.50 11.73 -8.26
CA LYS A 110 15.19 12.32 -7.11
C LYS A 110 14.79 13.79 -6.91
N MET A 111 14.71 14.56 -8.00
CA MET A 111 14.32 15.96 -7.95
C MET A 111 12.85 16.14 -7.55
N ILE A 112 11.92 15.43 -8.18
CA ILE A 112 10.49 15.56 -7.89
C ILE A 112 10.16 15.08 -6.47
N THR A 113 10.85 14.06 -5.96
CA THR A 113 10.70 13.62 -4.56
C THR A 113 11.10 14.73 -3.58
N ALA A 114 12.15 15.49 -3.87
CA ALA A 114 12.56 16.63 -3.04
C ALA A 114 11.56 17.80 -3.11
N ILE A 115 10.92 17.99 -4.25
CA ILE A 115 9.86 19.00 -4.42
C ILE A 115 8.59 18.57 -3.68
N ALA A 116 8.31 17.27 -3.62
CA ALA A 116 7.13 16.66 -3.00
C ALA A 116 5.81 17.32 -3.46
N PRO A 117 5.50 17.31 -4.76
CA PRO A 117 4.17 17.70 -5.22
C PRO A 117 3.12 16.69 -4.74
N VAL A 118 1.90 17.16 -4.54
CA VAL A 118 0.82 16.41 -3.92
C VAL A 118 0.35 15.26 -4.83
N SER A 119 0.18 15.51 -6.13
CA SER A 119 -0.23 14.52 -7.13
C SER A 119 0.85 13.50 -7.50
N PHE A 120 2.07 13.63 -6.94
CA PHE A 120 3.09 12.57 -7.03
C PHE A 120 2.86 11.45 -6.03
N LYS A 121 2.00 11.67 -5.03
CA LYS A 121 1.44 10.59 -4.22
C LYS A 121 0.54 9.71 -5.08
N PRO A 122 0.30 8.44 -4.72
CA PRO A 122 -0.66 7.57 -5.38
C PRO A 122 -2.04 8.23 -5.53
N VAL A 123 -2.44 8.56 -6.76
CA VAL A 123 -3.77 9.13 -7.08
C VAL A 123 -4.64 8.08 -7.78
N VAL A 124 -5.81 7.83 -7.21
CA VAL A 124 -6.87 7.00 -7.78
C VAL A 124 -7.98 7.92 -8.27
N GLN A 125 -8.22 7.89 -9.58
CA GLN A 125 -9.36 8.57 -10.20
C GLN A 125 -10.54 7.61 -10.26
N ILE A 126 -11.71 8.05 -9.80
CA ILE A 126 -12.92 7.24 -9.70
C ILE A 126 -14.11 7.90 -10.41
N GLU A 127 -15.18 7.15 -10.67
CA GLU A 127 -16.44 7.69 -11.17
C GLU A 127 -17.34 8.22 -10.03
N GLY A 128 -17.22 7.63 -8.83
CA GLY A 128 -17.83 8.13 -7.58
C GLY A 128 -18.92 7.26 -6.97
N ASP A 129 -19.20 6.07 -7.52
CA ASP A 129 -20.19 5.10 -7.01
C ASP A 129 -19.56 3.84 -6.40
N GLU A 130 -18.24 3.77 -6.32
CA GLU A 130 -17.49 2.66 -5.76
C GLU A 130 -17.70 2.53 -4.24
N ASP A 131 -17.80 1.29 -3.76
CA ASP A 131 -17.88 1.03 -2.33
C ASP A 131 -16.53 1.27 -1.62
N ILE A 132 -16.60 1.46 -0.30
CA ILE A 132 -15.43 1.79 0.54
C ILE A 132 -14.31 0.76 0.43
N ASP A 133 -14.62 -0.53 0.39
CA ASP A 133 -13.60 -1.58 0.33
C ASP A 133 -12.91 -1.58 -1.04
N THR A 134 -13.67 -1.32 -2.12
CA THR A 134 -13.11 -1.09 -3.45
C THR A 134 -12.19 0.12 -3.48
N LEU A 135 -12.57 1.24 -2.85
CA LEU A 135 -11.73 2.44 -2.78
C LEU A 135 -10.41 2.18 -2.01
N ILE A 136 -10.47 1.47 -0.89
CA ILE A 136 -9.29 1.09 -0.12
C ILE A 136 -8.39 0.18 -0.96
N ALA A 137 -8.97 -0.82 -1.65
CA ALA A 137 -8.21 -1.75 -2.49
C ALA A 137 -7.51 -1.03 -3.65
N LEU A 138 -8.18 -0.11 -4.34
CA LEU A 138 -7.58 0.70 -5.40
C LEU A 138 -6.44 1.58 -4.89
N ALA A 139 -6.62 2.21 -3.72
CA ALA A 139 -5.59 3.04 -3.11
C ALA A 139 -4.34 2.22 -2.72
N LEU A 140 -4.55 1.04 -2.13
CA LEU A 140 -3.47 0.10 -1.78
C LEU A 140 -2.72 -0.37 -3.02
N GLU A 141 -3.43 -0.74 -4.08
CA GLU A 141 -2.85 -1.18 -5.36
C GLU A 141 -2.01 -0.06 -5.99
N LYS A 142 -2.58 1.16 -6.08
CA LYS A 142 -1.89 2.34 -6.64
C LYS A 142 -0.65 2.70 -5.83
N ALA A 143 -0.71 2.50 -4.51
CA ALA A 143 0.40 2.73 -3.59
C ALA A 143 1.39 1.55 -3.49
N ASN A 144 1.23 0.52 -4.34
CA ASN A 144 2.10 -0.65 -4.41
C ASN A 144 2.18 -1.44 -3.08
N TYR A 145 1.08 -1.51 -2.34
CA TYR A 145 0.96 -2.30 -1.12
C TYR A 145 0.24 -3.63 -1.36
N THR A 146 0.49 -4.60 -0.49
CA THR A 146 -0.22 -5.88 -0.42
C THR A 146 -0.27 -6.38 1.03
N PHE A 147 -0.91 -7.53 1.26
CA PHE A 147 -0.98 -8.18 2.56
C PHE A 147 -0.31 -9.55 2.52
N PHE A 148 0.40 -9.85 3.59
CA PHE A 148 0.63 -11.22 4.04
C PHE A 148 -0.18 -11.47 5.31
N TYR A 149 -0.29 -12.74 5.70
CA TYR A 149 -1.17 -13.15 6.78
C TYR A 149 -0.45 -14.00 7.81
N THR A 150 -0.91 -13.92 9.05
CA THR A 150 -0.66 -14.93 10.08
C THR A 150 -2.02 -15.45 10.52
N SER A 151 -2.19 -16.77 10.63
CA SER A 151 -3.49 -17.37 10.95
C SER A 151 -3.33 -18.65 11.75
N GLY A 152 -4.27 -18.90 12.66
CA GLY A 152 -4.29 -20.02 13.59
C GLY A 152 -5.31 -19.81 14.72
N PRO A 153 -5.33 -20.69 15.74
CA PRO A 153 -6.37 -20.68 16.78
C PRO A 153 -6.39 -19.43 17.67
N ASP A 154 -5.25 -18.74 17.81
CA ASP A 154 -5.16 -17.56 18.68
C ASP A 154 -5.53 -16.28 17.93
N GLU A 155 -4.97 -16.07 16.74
CA GLU A 155 -5.19 -14.86 15.95
C GLU A 155 -5.15 -15.13 14.44
N SER A 156 -6.03 -14.46 13.69
CA SER A 156 -5.85 -14.21 12.26
C SER A 156 -5.64 -12.73 12.02
N HIS A 157 -4.58 -12.38 11.29
CA HIS A 157 -4.15 -10.99 11.09
C HIS A 157 -3.69 -10.76 9.64
N ALA A 158 -4.17 -9.68 9.04
CA ALA A 158 -3.67 -9.14 7.77
C ALA A 158 -2.59 -8.07 8.03
N TRP A 159 -1.38 -8.29 7.54
CA TRP A 159 -0.23 -7.41 7.72
C TRP A 159 0.08 -6.65 6.43
N LEU A 160 -0.10 -5.33 6.47
CA LEU A 160 0.19 -4.46 5.32
C LEU A 160 1.71 -4.35 5.09
N ILE A 161 2.14 -4.63 3.86
CA ILE A 161 3.52 -4.52 3.39
C ILE A 161 3.60 -3.88 2.00
N GLU A 162 4.73 -3.25 1.69
CA GLU A 162 5.02 -2.86 0.31
C GLU A 162 5.26 -4.13 -0.52
N LYS A 163 4.75 -4.17 -1.75
CA LYS A 163 5.00 -5.27 -2.68
C LYS A 163 6.50 -5.38 -2.92
N GLY A 164 7.02 -6.61 -2.87
CA GLY A 164 8.46 -6.85 -2.96
C GLY A 164 9.20 -6.85 -1.62
N SER A 165 8.49 -6.74 -0.49
CA SER A 165 9.12 -6.88 0.83
C SER A 165 9.68 -8.29 1.05
N ASP A 166 10.88 -8.37 1.62
CA ASP A 166 11.48 -9.64 2.04
C ASP A 166 10.85 -10.17 3.34
N ILE A 167 11.08 -11.45 3.64
CA ILE A 167 10.47 -12.10 4.79
C ILE A 167 10.97 -11.59 6.15
N VAL A 168 12.20 -11.07 6.23
CA VAL A 168 12.72 -10.45 7.47
C VAL A 168 12.02 -9.12 7.72
N THR A 169 11.77 -8.34 6.67
CA THR A 169 10.95 -7.12 6.72
C THR A 169 9.52 -7.45 7.18
N CYS A 170 8.93 -8.53 6.66
CA CYS A 170 7.61 -9.02 7.10
C CYS A 170 7.63 -9.46 8.58
N ALA A 171 8.66 -10.18 9.02
CA ALA A 171 8.85 -10.54 10.43
C ALA A 171 8.94 -9.30 11.32
N GLY A 172 9.60 -8.23 10.86
CA GLY A 172 9.71 -6.96 11.55
C GLY A 172 8.38 -6.22 11.71
N LYS A 173 7.45 -6.38 10.75
CA LYS A 173 6.07 -5.88 10.88
C LYS A 173 5.32 -6.58 12.00
N ILE A 174 5.52 -7.88 12.17
CA ILE A 174 4.92 -8.65 13.27
C ILE A 174 5.51 -8.21 14.60
N HIS A 175 6.84 -8.26 14.73
CA HIS A 175 7.55 -7.78 15.92
C HIS A 175 9.05 -7.56 15.63
N THR A 176 9.64 -6.54 16.23
CA THR A 176 11.07 -6.22 15.99
C THR A 176 12.05 -7.29 16.47
N ASP A 177 11.69 -8.08 17.50
CA ASP A 177 12.51 -9.23 17.94
C ASP A 177 12.52 -10.37 16.91
N LEU A 178 11.42 -10.58 16.16
CA LEU A 178 11.34 -11.63 15.15
C LEU A 178 12.32 -11.35 14.00
N ALA A 179 12.42 -10.09 13.56
CA ALA A 179 13.38 -9.68 12.56
C ALA A 179 14.84 -9.82 13.05
N ARG A 180 15.11 -9.40 14.30
CA ARG A 180 16.46 -9.50 14.91
C ARG A 180 16.91 -10.94 15.08
N GLY A 181 16.02 -11.80 15.58
CA GLY A 181 16.28 -13.20 15.85
C GLY A 181 15.99 -14.14 14.67
N PHE A 182 15.68 -13.61 13.48
CA PHE A 182 15.20 -14.43 12.36
C PHE A 182 16.18 -15.54 11.99
N ILE A 183 15.68 -16.78 11.95
CA ILE A 183 16.41 -17.98 11.51
C ILE A 183 15.94 -18.37 10.11
N LYS A 184 14.64 -18.62 9.94
CA LYS A 184 13.97 -19.04 8.71
C LYS A 184 12.50 -18.63 8.78
N GLY A 185 11.80 -18.61 7.65
CA GLY A 185 10.34 -18.53 7.62
C GLY A 185 9.73 -19.73 6.92
N ASP A 186 8.55 -20.15 7.35
CA ASP A 186 7.70 -21.04 6.58
C ASP A 186 6.61 -20.20 5.91
N VAL A 187 6.40 -20.38 4.60
CA VAL A 187 5.35 -19.69 3.83
C VAL A 187 4.43 -20.70 3.15
N VAL A 188 3.14 -20.38 3.10
CA VAL A 188 2.11 -21.19 2.44
C VAL A 188 1.24 -20.24 1.61
N ALA A 189 0.98 -20.58 0.35
CA ALA A 189 0.01 -19.85 -0.45
C ALA A 189 -1.40 -20.00 0.15
N PHE A 190 -2.24 -18.96 0.04
CA PHE A 190 -3.60 -18.98 0.58
C PHE A 190 -4.38 -20.23 0.14
N GLU A 191 -4.36 -20.55 -1.15
CA GLU A 191 -5.11 -21.68 -1.71
C GLU A 191 -4.68 -23.01 -1.07
N ASP A 192 -3.38 -23.22 -0.85
CA ASP A 192 -2.85 -24.42 -0.20
C ASP A 192 -3.21 -24.46 1.29
N TYR A 193 -3.15 -23.31 1.98
CA TYR A 193 -3.53 -23.20 3.38
C TYR A 193 -5.01 -23.53 3.59
N MET A 194 -5.88 -23.04 2.71
CA MET A 194 -7.32 -23.30 2.76
C MET A 194 -7.63 -24.80 2.59
N ASN A 195 -6.81 -25.55 1.84
CA ASN A 195 -6.93 -27.00 1.62
C ASN A 195 -6.31 -27.88 2.74
N CYS A 196 -5.68 -27.28 3.75
CA CYS A 196 -5.07 -27.99 4.88
C CYS A 196 -5.86 -27.76 6.17
N HIS A 197 -5.69 -28.58 7.21
CA HIS A 197 -6.41 -28.37 8.49
C HIS A 197 -5.76 -27.31 9.39
N SER A 198 -4.48 -27.04 9.21
CA SER A 198 -3.70 -26.08 9.99
C SER A 198 -2.36 -25.82 9.28
N PHE A 199 -1.60 -24.84 9.76
CA PHE A 199 -0.23 -24.61 9.28
C PHE A 199 0.67 -25.86 9.47
N ASN A 200 0.53 -26.60 10.57
CA ASN A 200 1.27 -27.85 10.80
C ASN A 200 0.90 -28.97 9.81
N ASP A 201 -0.37 -29.01 9.38
CA ASP A 201 -0.81 -29.91 8.31
C ASP A 201 -0.18 -29.51 6.97
N CYS A 202 -0.05 -28.20 6.69
CA CYS A 202 0.66 -27.69 5.51
C CYS A 202 2.12 -28.16 5.48
N LYS A 203 2.82 -28.11 6.62
CA LYS A 203 4.20 -28.63 6.77
C LYS A 203 4.25 -30.13 6.53
N SER A 204 3.31 -30.88 7.10
CA SER A 204 3.26 -32.35 6.98
C SER A 204 2.97 -32.81 5.54
N LYS A 205 2.15 -32.05 4.81
CA LYS A 205 1.82 -32.30 3.40
C LYS A 205 2.87 -31.76 2.41
N GLY A 206 3.89 -31.05 2.90
CA GLY A 206 4.97 -30.50 2.07
C GLY A 206 4.56 -29.31 1.21
N VAL A 207 3.41 -28.67 1.49
CA VAL A 207 2.97 -27.45 0.80
C VAL A 207 3.51 -26.18 1.46
N ALA A 208 3.97 -26.27 2.71
CA ALA A 208 4.74 -25.20 3.34
C ALA A 208 6.17 -25.18 2.83
N ARG A 209 6.62 -24.01 2.36
CA ARG A 209 7.97 -23.78 1.86
C ARG A 209 8.81 -23.12 2.94
N LEU A 210 9.95 -23.72 3.27
CA LEU A 210 10.96 -23.11 4.14
C LEU A 210 11.81 -22.14 3.32
N VAL A 211 11.84 -20.89 3.73
CA VAL A 211 12.51 -19.82 2.99
C VAL A 211 13.59 -19.12 3.82
N ASP A 212 14.57 -18.56 3.10
CA ASP A 212 15.68 -17.79 3.64
C ASP A 212 15.37 -16.29 3.70
N ARG A 213 16.32 -15.52 4.23
CA ARG A 213 16.18 -14.09 4.54
C ARG A 213 15.85 -13.23 3.32
N ASP A 214 16.30 -13.62 2.14
CA ASP A 214 16.15 -12.90 0.88
C ASP A 214 14.85 -13.24 0.14
N TYR A 215 14.02 -14.12 0.71
CA TYR A 215 12.76 -14.49 0.10
C TYR A 215 11.78 -13.31 0.06
N ILE A 216 11.31 -13.01 -1.15
CA ILE A 216 10.30 -12.00 -1.40
C ILE A 216 8.92 -12.61 -1.16
N VAL A 217 8.22 -12.09 -0.16
CA VAL A 217 6.88 -12.54 0.22
C VAL A 217 5.89 -12.23 -0.90
N GLN A 218 5.11 -13.21 -1.28
CA GLN A 218 4.07 -13.07 -2.30
C GLN A 218 2.75 -12.62 -1.67
N PRO A 219 1.89 -11.91 -2.43
CA PRO A 219 0.55 -11.57 -1.97
C PRO A 219 -0.21 -12.81 -1.49
N ARG A 220 -0.97 -12.66 -0.39
CA ARG A 220 -1.83 -13.72 0.14
C ARG A 220 -1.09 -14.96 0.65
N GLU A 221 0.20 -14.84 0.98
CA GLU A 221 0.90 -15.88 1.72
C GLU A 221 0.59 -15.82 3.23
N ILE A 222 0.45 -17.00 3.83
CA ILE A 222 0.40 -17.18 5.29
C ILE A 222 1.82 -17.53 5.75
N ILE A 223 2.30 -16.86 6.80
CA ILE A 223 3.68 -16.94 7.25
C ILE A 223 3.77 -17.40 8.71
N GLU A 224 4.71 -18.28 9.00
CA GLU A 224 5.23 -18.53 10.35
C GLU A 224 6.73 -18.23 10.40
N ILE A 225 7.17 -17.46 11.40
CA ILE A 225 8.58 -17.08 11.57
C ILE A 225 9.26 -17.97 12.60
N ARG A 226 10.42 -18.53 12.24
CA ARG A 226 11.33 -19.21 13.18
C ARG A 226 12.40 -18.22 13.62
N PHE A 227 12.54 -18.03 14.92
CA PHE A 227 13.45 -17.05 15.49
C PHE A 227 14.06 -17.56 16.80
N ASN A 228 15.19 -16.97 17.19
CA ASN A 228 15.80 -17.17 18.50
C ASN A 228 16.25 -15.81 19.05
N VAL A 229 15.94 -15.56 20.33
CA VAL A 229 16.23 -14.31 21.04
C VAL A 229 17.24 -14.58 22.15
#